data_AF-A0A6M5YXJ2-F1
#
_entry.id   AF-A0A6M5YXJ2-F1
#
_cell.length_a   1.000
_cell.length_b   1.000
_cell.length_c   1.000
_cell.angle_alpha   90.00
_cell.angle_beta   90.00
_cell.angle_gamma   90.00
#
_symmetry.space_group_name_H-M   'P 1'
#
loop_
_entity.id
_entity.type
_entity.pdbx_description
1 polymer ?
#
loop_
_entity_poly.entity_id
_entity_poly.type
_entity_poly.pdbx_seq_one_letter_code
_entity_poly.pdbx_strand_id
1 'polypeptide(L)' 'MFDQVLLRPRLTDQLTHLEILVGDGTEEFVTAENKPRGNLVSDHLPILFELNL' A
#
# COMPACT_ATOMS: atom_id res chain seq x y z
N MET A 1 -2.58 -2.05 -15.02
CA MET A 1 -3.64 -2.70 -14.21
C MET A 1 -3.51 -2.11 -12.81
N PHE A 2 -4.60 -1.84 -12.09
CA PHE A 2 -4.53 -1.26 -10.74
C PHE A 2 -4.60 -2.35 -9.69
N ASP A 3 -3.88 -2.14 -8.58
CA ASP A 3 -3.98 -3.02 -7.41
C ASP A 3 -5.12 -2.54 -6.52
N GLN A 4 -5.85 -3.50 -5.95
CA GLN A 4 -7.01 -3.23 -5.12
C GLN A 4 -7.21 -4.36 -4.11
N VAL A 5 -7.70 -4.01 -2.92
CA VAL A 5 -8.14 -4.94 -1.90
C VAL A 5 -9.66 -4.88 -1.82
N LEU A 6 -10.33 -6.00 -2.03
CA LEU A 6 -11.79 -6.08 -1.96
C LEU A 6 -12.23 -6.57 -0.58
N LEU A 7 -12.98 -5.74 0.13
CA LEU A 7 -13.54 -6.08 1.44
C LEU A 7 -15.01 -6.46 1.34
N ARG A 8 -15.45 -7.38 2.22
CA ARG A 8 -16.88 -7.64 2.39
C ARG A 8 -17.55 -6.39 2.96
N PRO A 9 -18.74 -5.98 2.51
CA PRO A 9 -19.39 -4.76 2.98
C PRO A 9 -19.51 -4.65 4.50
N ARG A 10 -19.76 -5.78 5.19
CA ARG A 10 -19.85 -5.85 6.66
C ARG A 10 -18.54 -5.61 7.41
N LEU A 11 -17.40 -5.57 6.71
CA LEU A 11 -16.06 -5.34 7.28
C LEU A 11 -15.58 -3.90 7.05
N THR A 12 -16.33 -3.09 6.29
CA THR A 12 -15.96 -1.71 5.98
C THR A 12 -15.77 -0.88 7.24
N ASP A 13 -16.65 -1.06 8.22
CA ASP A 13 -16.57 -0.34 9.50
C ASP A 13 -15.40 -0.80 10.40
N GLN A 14 -14.77 -1.93 10.06
CA GLN A 14 -13.60 -2.47 10.77
C GLN A 14 -12.27 -2.09 10.09
N LEU A 15 -12.34 -1.51 8.88
CA LEU A 15 -11.15 -1.08 8.14
C LEU A 15 -10.56 0.16 8.81
N THR A 16 -9.30 0.04 9.22
CA THR A 16 -8.52 1.15 9.76
C THR A 16 -7.15 1.20 9.08
N HIS A 17 -6.46 2.34 9.20
CA HIS A 17 -5.08 2.53 8.70
C HIS A 17 -4.88 2.09 7.24
N LEU A 18 -5.60 2.72 6.30
CA LEU A 18 -5.43 2.49 4.86
C LEU A 18 -4.42 3.47 4.27
N GLU A 19 -3.31 2.96 3.73
CA GLU A 19 -2.30 3.77 3.06
C GLU A 19 -1.59 3.03 1.92
N ILE A 20 -0.99 3.79 1.01
CA ILE A 20 -0.02 3.25 0.03
C ILE A 20 1.36 3.46 0.63
N LEU A 21 2.11 2.37 0.85
CA LEU A 21 3.44 2.47 1.43
C LEU A 21 4.42 3.01 0.40
N VAL A 22 5.14 4.07 0.80
CA VAL A 22 6.24 4.66 0.03
C VAL A 22 7.62 4.23 0.52
N GLY A 23 7.66 3.47 1.63
CA GLY A 23 8.86 2.88 2.22
C GLY A 23 8.50 1.96 3.39
N ASP A 24 9.49 1.26 3.94
CA ASP A 24 9.36 0.37 5.11
C ASP A 24 10.10 0.89 6.36
N GLY A 25 10.53 2.15 6.33
CA GLY A 25 11.35 2.76 7.38
C GLY A 25 12.84 2.41 7.31
N THR A 26 13.23 1.50 6.42
CA THR A 26 14.64 1.21 6.09
C THR A 26 14.98 1.68 4.68
N GLU A 27 14.09 1.44 3.73
CA GLU A 27 14.23 1.78 2.32
C GLU A 27 13.04 2.57 1.81
N GLU A 28 13.32 3.55 0.95
CA GLU A 28 12.31 4.27 0.18
C GLU A 28 11.98 3.46 -1.08
N PHE A 29 10.70 3.18 -1.27
CA PHE A 29 10.14 2.50 -2.44
C PHE A 29 9.91 3.45 -3.61
N VAL A 30 10.00 4.76 -3.38
CA VAL A 30 9.81 5.79 -4.40
C VAL A 30 11.09 6.57 -4.68
N THR A 31 11.24 7.08 -5.91
CA THR A 31 12.30 8.02 -6.27
C THR A 31 11.99 9.41 -5.73
N ALA A 32 12.94 10.35 -5.85
CA ALA A 32 12.74 11.76 -5.49
C ALA A 32 11.59 12.42 -6.30
N GLU A 33 11.25 11.89 -7.47
CA GLU A 33 10.14 12.33 -8.32
C GLU A 33 8.82 11.57 -8.03
N ASN A 34 8.74 10.87 -6.90
CA ASN A 34 7.58 10.07 -6.47
C ASN A 34 7.19 8.94 -7.44
N LYS A 35 8.15 8.36 -8.14
CA LYS A 35 7.92 7.18 -8.98
C LYS A 35 8.33 5.90 -8.25
N PRO A 36 7.61 4.77 -8.43
CA PRO A 36 8.05 3.49 -7.87
C PRO A 36 9.47 3.15 -8.33
N ARG A 37 10.31 2.70 -7.40
CA ARG A 37 11.66 2.18 -7.67
C ARG A 37 11.54 0.74 -8.18
N GLY A 38 11.03 0.60 -9.40
CA GLY A 38 10.74 -0.68 -10.05
C GLY A 38 11.90 -1.68 -10.08
N ASN A 39 13.12 -1.17 -10.16
CA ASN A 39 14.32 -2.01 -10.25
C ASN A 39 14.86 -2.46 -8.88
N LEU A 40 14.38 -1.87 -7.78
CA LEU A 40 14.82 -2.19 -6.42
C LEU A 40 13.79 -3.03 -5.68
N VAL A 41 12.49 -2.69 -5.82
CA VAL A 41 11.41 -3.31 -5.05
C VAL A 41 10.32 -3.83 -5.98
N SER A 42 9.54 -2.93 -6.61
CA SER A 42 8.46 -3.25 -7.55
C SER A 42 8.03 -1.98 -8.31
N ASP A 43 7.49 -2.15 -9.52
CA ASP A 43 6.86 -1.10 -10.31
C ASP A 43 5.46 -0.71 -9.80
N HIS A 44 4.96 -1.46 -8.82
CA HIS A 44 3.75 -1.20 -8.05
C HIS A 44 4.09 -0.91 -6.58
N LEU A 45 3.26 -0.10 -5.90
CA LEU A 45 3.45 0.20 -4.48
C LEU A 45 2.53 -0.67 -3.60
N PRO A 46 3.00 -1.15 -2.43
CA PRO A 46 2.18 -1.91 -1.52
C PRO A 46 1.00 -1.09 -0.96
N ILE A 47 -0.14 -1.75 -0.75
CA ILE A 47 -1.27 -1.20 0.00
C ILE A 47 -1.23 -1.78 1.41
N LEU A 48 -1.05 -0.93 2.42
CA LEU A 48 -1.20 -1.32 3.83
C LEU A 48 -2.63 -1.01 4.28
N PHE A 49 -3.22 -1.96 4.99
CA PHE A 49 -4.52 -1.81 5.62
C PHE A 49 -4.60 -2.67 6.89
N GLU A 50 -5.40 -2.25 7.85
CA GLU A 50 -5.66 -2.99 9.08
C GLU A 50 -7.15 -3.30 9.23
N LEU A 51 -7.47 -4.44 9.83
CA LEU A 51 -8.83 -4.82 10.19
C LEU A 51 -8.92 -5.12 11.68
N ASN A 52 -9.80 -4.41 12.38
CA ASN A 52 -10.12 -4.68 13.78
C ASN A 52 -11.19 -5.76 13.85
N LEU A 53 -10.81 -7.01 14.11
CA LEU A 53 -11.71 -8.16 14.11
C LEU A 53 -12.14 -8.59 15.52
#